data_AF-F8QWY5-F1
#
_entry.id   AF-F8QWY5-F1
#
_cell.length_a   1.000
_cell.length_b   1.000
_cell.length_c   1.000
_cell.angle_alpha   90.00
_cell.angle_beta   90.00
_cell.angle_gamma   90.00
#
_symmetry.space_group_name_H-M   'P 1'
#
loop_
_entity.id
_entity.type
_entity.pdbx_description
1 polymer ?
#
loop_
_entity_poly.entity_id
_entity_poly.type
_entity_poly.pdbx_seq_one_letter_code
_entity_poly.pdbx_strand_id
1 'polypeptide(L)'
;MSSPLYESKDAKLILLSDLGVLLAGSIIFALSQKFGWTNMLVWYFLPYLWVNHWLVAITLLQHTDPTLPHYTPTAWTYTRGAAATIDREFGFIGRTLFHGIIETHVLHHYVSTIPFYHADEATEAIKAVMGQHYRSDTRGGSLGFVKSIWTTIRTCQWVEPNEGAQGEEAGVLFFRNRNGVGIPPAKTSATTQ
;
A
#
# COMPACT_ATOMS: atom_id res chain seq x y z
N MET A 1 3.68 26.36 15.72
CA MET A 1 3.55 25.92 14.32
C MET A 1 2.20 25.22 14.19
N SER A 2 1.28 25.74 13.38
CA SER A 2 0.04 25.02 13.05
C SER A 2 0.28 24.23 11.76
N SER A 3 0.45 22.91 11.88
CA SER A 3 0.45 21.99 10.74
C SER A 3 -0.85 21.18 10.79
N PRO A 4 -1.53 20.93 9.65
CA PRO A 4 -2.66 20.02 9.60
C PRO A 4 -2.25 18.55 9.85
N LEU A 5 -0.96 18.22 9.75
CA LEU A 5 -0.43 16.85 9.87
C LEU A 5 0.42 16.59 11.12
N TYR A 6 1.01 17.63 11.71
CA TYR A 6 1.97 17.49 12.83
C TYR A 6 1.56 18.34 14.02
N GLU A 7 1.73 17.80 15.22
CA GLU A 7 1.53 18.53 16.46
C GLU A 7 2.79 19.31 16.85
N SER A 8 2.65 20.29 17.75
CA SER A 8 3.80 21.08 18.21
C SER A 8 4.87 20.25 18.92
N LYS A 9 4.50 19.10 19.50
CA LYS A 9 5.44 18.17 20.16
C LYS A 9 6.39 17.48 19.17
N ASP A 10 5.98 17.34 17.90
CA ASP A 10 6.72 16.61 16.87
C ASP A 10 7.85 17.44 16.27
N ALA A 11 7.87 18.76 16.51
CA ALA A 11 8.81 19.70 15.89
C ALA A 11 10.29 19.32 16.06
N LYS A 12 10.67 18.80 17.24
CA LYS A 12 12.05 18.36 17.48
C LYS A 12 12.43 17.11 16.66
N LEU A 13 11.48 16.21 16.46
CA LEU A 13 11.69 14.99 15.66
C LEU A 13 11.79 15.33 14.17
N ILE A 14 11.01 16.29 13.70
CA ILE A 14 11.09 16.81 12.33
C ILE A 14 12.48 17.39 12.07
N LEU A 15 12.98 18.25 12.96
CA LEU A 15 14.32 18.83 12.81
C LEU A 15 15.43 17.76 12.80
N LEU A 16 15.31 16.73 13.66
CA LEU A 16 16.25 15.62 13.68
C LEU A 16 16.20 14.80 12.38
N SER A 17 15.01 14.59 11.82
CA SER A 17 14.81 13.94 10.53
C SER A 17 15.48 14.73 9.40
N ASP A 18 15.27 16.05 9.36
CA ASP A 18 15.88 16.93 8.35
C ASP A 18 17.42 16.89 8.44
N LEU A 19 17.97 16.93 9.64
CA LEU A 19 19.41 16.78 9.86
C LEU A 19 19.92 15.42 9.37
N GLY A 20 19.17 14.34 9.61
CA GLY A 20 19.50 13.00 9.13
C GLY A 20 19.53 12.92 7.60
N VAL A 21 18.54 13.51 6.92
CA VAL A 21 18.49 13.58 5.45
C VAL A 21 19.66 14.40 4.90
N LEU A 22 19.96 15.56 5.50
CA LEU A 22 21.09 16.40 5.11
C LEU A 22 22.43 15.67 5.28
N LEU A 23 22.60 14.95 6.38
CA LEU A 23 23.81 14.16 6.65
C LEU A 23 23.97 13.03 5.63
N ALA A 24 22.91 12.26 5.38
CA ALA A 24 22.91 11.19 4.39
C ALA A 24 23.24 11.73 2.99
N GLY A 25 22.62 12.83 2.58
CA GLY A 25 22.90 13.50 1.31
C GLY A 25 24.35 13.97 1.21
N SER A 26 24.89 14.54 2.29
CA SER A 26 26.29 14.99 2.35
C SER A 26 27.28 13.83 2.23
N ILE A 27 26.99 12.70 2.88
CA ILE A 27 27.81 11.48 2.78
C ILE A 27 27.78 10.93 1.34
N ILE A 28 26.59 10.80 0.73
CA ILE A 28 26.45 10.33 -0.65
C ILE A 28 27.19 11.25 -1.61
N PHE A 29 27.09 12.58 -1.43
CA PHE A 29 27.82 13.55 -2.23
C PHE A 29 29.34 13.37 -2.08
N ALA A 30 29.86 13.30 -0.85
CA ALA A 30 31.28 13.09 -0.59
C ALA A 30 31.79 11.76 -1.19
N LEU A 31 31.02 10.67 -1.08
CA LEU A 31 31.33 9.39 -1.71
C LEU A 31 31.32 9.50 -3.24
N SER A 32 30.38 10.25 -3.82
CA SER A 32 30.32 10.49 -5.26
C SER A 32 31.51 11.27 -5.78
N GLN A 33 31.98 12.26 -5.02
CA GLN A 33 33.21 12.99 -5.34
C GLN A 33 34.46 12.11 -5.23
N LYS A 34 34.50 11.20 -4.24
CA LYS A 34 35.66 10.33 -3.98
C LYS A 34 35.75 9.15 -4.95
N PHE A 35 34.64 8.49 -5.23
CA PHE A 35 34.59 7.26 -6.02
C PHE A 35 34.08 7.46 -7.44
N GLY A 36 33.60 8.66 -7.77
CA GLY A 36 33.06 9.02 -9.08
C GLY A 36 31.56 8.73 -9.20
N TRP A 37 30.86 9.66 -9.85
CA TRP A 37 29.40 9.58 -10.05
C TRP A 37 28.97 8.33 -10.82
N THR A 38 29.74 7.88 -11.81
CA THR A 38 29.44 6.64 -12.56
C THR A 38 29.47 5.41 -11.67
N ASN A 39 30.44 5.30 -10.76
CA ASN A 39 30.51 4.19 -9.81
C ASN A 39 29.34 4.24 -8.83
N MET A 40 29.00 5.41 -8.31
CA MET A 40 27.83 5.57 -7.44
C MET A 40 26.52 5.24 -8.16
N LEU A 41 26.40 5.60 -9.44
CA LEU A 41 25.22 5.25 -10.23
C LEU A 41 25.03 3.73 -10.33
N VAL A 42 26.08 3.00 -10.68
CA VAL A 42 26.03 1.54 -10.90
C VAL A 42 25.87 0.78 -9.58
N TRP A 43 26.63 1.15 -8.55
CA TRP A 43 26.73 0.36 -7.32
C TRP A 43 25.78 0.79 -6.21
N TYR A 44 25.29 2.03 -6.24
CA TYR A 44 24.42 2.56 -5.20
C TYR A 44 23.05 2.94 -5.75
N PHE A 45 22.97 3.89 -6.69
CA PHE A 45 21.68 4.45 -7.10
C PHE A 45 20.80 3.46 -7.87
N LEU A 46 21.34 2.70 -8.84
CA LEU A 46 20.56 1.71 -9.57
C LEU A 46 20.03 0.59 -8.66
N PRO A 47 20.84 -0.07 -7.80
CA PRO A 47 20.35 -1.05 -6.84
C PRO A 47 19.33 -0.45 -5.85
N TYR A 48 19.59 0.75 -5.34
CA TYR A 48 18.69 1.45 -4.43
C TYR A 48 17.32 1.68 -5.09
N LEU A 49 17.29 2.25 -6.29
CA LEU A 49 16.04 2.50 -7.02
C LEU A 49 15.33 1.20 -7.38
N TRP A 50 16.07 0.15 -7.75
CA TRP A 50 15.50 -1.15 -8.07
C TRP A 50 14.79 -1.80 -6.89
N VAL A 51 15.44 -1.86 -5.72
CA VAL A 51 14.84 -2.42 -4.50
C VAL A 51 13.64 -1.58 -4.07
N ASN A 52 13.78 -0.25 -4.02
CA ASN A 52 12.70 0.63 -3.59
C ASN A 52 11.51 0.63 -4.56
N HIS A 53 11.75 0.50 -5.87
CA HIS A 53 10.69 0.32 -6.85
C HIS A 53 9.79 -0.86 -6.47
N TRP A 54 10.37 -2.02 -6.17
CA TRP A 54 9.60 -3.20 -5.79
C TRP A 54 8.92 -3.06 -4.44
N LEU A 55 9.61 -2.54 -3.42
CA LEU A 55 9.00 -2.33 -2.09
C LEU A 55 7.76 -1.43 -2.18
N VAL A 56 7.85 -0.33 -2.92
CA VAL A 56 6.72 0.57 -3.15
C VAL A 56 5.63 -0.09 -3.98
N ALA A 57 5.97 -0.77 -5.08
CA ALA A 57 4.98 -1.40 -5.94
C ALA A 57 4.18 -2.50 -5.23
N ILE A 58 4.86 -3.34 -4.45
CA ILE A 58 4.27 -4.42 -3.66
C ILE A 58 3.31 -3.84 -2.62
N THR A 59 3.81 -2.97 -1.74
CA THR A 59 3.02 -2.38 -0.66
C THR A 59 1.84 -1.57 -1.20
N LEU A 60 2.04 -0.79 -2.27
CA LEU A 60 0.96 -0.05 -2.92
C LEU A 60 -0.14 -1.01 -3.40
N LEU A 61 0.19 -2.00 -4.21
CA LEU A 61 -0.84 -2.82 -4.88
C LEU A 61 -1.52 -3.83 -3.97
N GLN A 62 -0.86 -4.24 -2.91
CA GLN A 62 -1.41 -5.16 -1.90
C GLN A 62 -2.34 -4.46 -0.90
N HIS A 63 -2.15 -3.16 -0.69
CA HIS A 63 -2.91 -2.38 0.29
C HIS A 63 -3.82 -1.31 -0.33
N THR A 64 -3.74 -1.12 -1.65
CA THR A 64 -4.48 -0.06 -2.34
C THR A 64 -5.21 -0.63 -3.55
N ASP A 65 -6.53 -0.76 -3.42
CA ASP A 65 -7.44 -1.18 -4.46
C ASP A 65 -8.83 -0.59 -4.19
N PRO A 66 -9.60 -0.18 -5.21
CA PRO A 66 -10.93 0.41 -5.01
C PRO A 66 -11.93 -0.52 -4.31
N THR A 67 -11.67 -1.82 -4.28
CA THR A 67 -12.52 -2.81 -3.60
C THR A 67 -12.16 -3.03 -2.13
N LEU A 68 -11.07 -2.43 -1.63
CA LEU A 68 -10.65 -2.56 -0.24
C LEU A 68 -11.33 -1.53 0.67
N PRO A 69 -11.91 -1.96 1.79
CA PRO A 69 -12.50 -1.06 2.76
C PRO A 69 -11.42 -0.35 3.59
N HIS A 70 -11.73 0.86 4.00
CA HIS A 70 -11.03 1.60 5.05
C HIS A 70 -11.99 1.77 6.22
N TYR A 71 -11.47 1.87 7.44
CA TYR A 71 -12.30 1.87 8.62
C TYR A 71 -12.01 3.11 9.47
N THR A 72 -13.08 3.74 9.97
CA THR A 72 -12.95 4.70 11.07
C THR A 72 -12.47 3.99 12.34
N PRO A 73 -11.92 4.72 13.33
CA PRO A 73 -11.44 4.11 14.58
C PRO A 73 -12.50 3.26 15.30
N THR A 74 -13.79 3.59 15.15
CA THR A 74 -14.90 2.86 15.78
C THR A 74 -15.34 1.61 15.01
N ALA A 75 -15.11 1.56 13.70
CA ALA A 75 -15.45 0.40 12.87
C ALA A 75 -14.27 -0.58 12.69
N TRP A 76 -13.06 -0.17 13.05
CA TRP A 76 -11.86 -0.98 12.90
C TRP A 76 -11.76 -2.07 13.96
N THR A 77 -11.38 -3.28 13.52
CA THR A 77 -10.95 -4.38 14.39
C THR A 77 -9.72 -5.02 13.76
N TYR A 78 -8.95 -5.81 14.54
CA TYR A 78 -7.81 -6.54 13.99
C TYR A 78 -8.20 -7.40 12.78
N THR A 79 -9.29 -8.16 12.88
CA THR A 79 -9.77 -9.05 11.80
C THR A 79 -10.17 -8.27 10.55
N ARG A 80 -10.80 -7.10 10.69
CA ARG A 80 -11.15 -6.21 9.58
C ARG A 80 -9.92 -5.56 8.96
N GLY A 81 -8.97 -5.12 9.80
CA GLY A 81 -7.71 -4.56 9.35
C GLY A 81 -6.87 -5.57 8.56
N ALA A 82 -6.75 -6.80 9.04
CA ALA A 82 -6.05 -7.87 8.34
C ALA A 82 -6.71 -8.23 6.99
N ALA A 83 -8.05 -8.16 6.92
CA ALA A 83 -8.80 -8.34 5.67
C ALA A 83 -8.64 -7.20 4.65
N ALA A 84 -8.14 -6.03 5.06
CA ALA A 84 -8.03 -4.83 4.22
C ALA A 84 -6.78 -4.89 3.31
N THR A 85 -6.57 -6.05 2.68
CA THR A 85 -5.47 -6.35 1.77
C THR A 85 -5.96 -7.21 0.61
N ILE A 86 -5.20 -7.24 -0.48
CA ILE A 86 -5.55 -7.99 -1.70
C ILE A 86 -4.32 -8.73 -2.21
N ASP A 87 -4.51 -9.99 -2.61
CA ASP A 87 -3.46 -10.70 -3.33
C ASP A 87 -3.36 -10.21 -4.76
N ARG A 88 -2.13 -10.14 -5.26
CA ARG A 88 -1.82 -9.78 -6.64
C ARG A 88 -0.97 -10.88 -7.27
N GLU A 89 -0.78 -10.82 -8.58
CA GLU A 89 0.18 -11.67 -9.28
C GLU A 89 1.16 -10.79 -10.06
N PHE A 90 2.46 -10.89 -9.77
CA PHE A 90 3.50 -10.14 -10.48
C PHE A 90 4.26 -11.05 -11.48
N GLY A 91 3.66 -12.17 -11.86
CA GLY A 91 4.25 -13.19 -12.73
C GLY A 91 5.53 -13.77 -12.11
N PHE A 92 6.57 -13.94 -12.93
CA PHE A 92 7.87 -14.48 -12.49
C PHE A 92 8.46 -13.74 -11.30
N ILE A 93 8.28 -12.42 -11.24
CA ILE A 93 8.85 -11.60 -10.18
C ILE A 93 8.22 -11.95 -8.83
N GLY A 94 6.89 -12.08 -8.79
CA GLY A 94 6.17 -12.47 -7.58
C GLY A 94 6.55 -13.88 -7.11
N ARG A 95 6.42 -14.86 -8.01
CA ARG A 95 6.65 -16.26 -7.65
C ARG A 95 8.11 -16.58 -7.34
N THR A 96 9.05 -16.08 -8.13
CA THR A 96 10.46 -16.52 -8.07
C THR A 96 11.36 -15.60 -7.27
N LEU A 97 11.19 -14.27 -7.36
CA LEU A 97 12.05 -13.33 -6.64
C LEU A 97 11.48 -13.02 -5.24
N PHE A 98 10.16 -12.96 -5.11
CA PHE A 98 9.47 -12.62 -3.86
C PHE A 98 8.83 -13.82 -3.16
N HIS A 99 9.12 -15.04 -3.61
CA HIS A 99 8.71 -16.28 -2.95
C HIS A 99 7.18 -16.38 -2.71
N GLY A 100 6.37 -15.82 -3.61
CA GLY A 100 4.90 -15.94 -3.54
C GLY A 100 4.22 -14.99 -2.55
N ILE A 101 4.95 -14.13 -1.82
CA ILE A 101 4.35 -13.23 -0.81
C ILE A 101 3.32 -12.25 -1.40
N ILE A 102 3.40 -11.99 -2.71
CA ILE A 102 2.47 -11.11 -3.42
C ILE A 102 1.14 -11.81 -3.67
N GLU A 103 1.20 -13.11 -3.91
CA GLU A 103 0.09 -14.01 -4.20
C GLU A 103 -0.58 -14.57 -2.93
N THR A 104 0.08 -14.50 -1.77
CA THR A 104 -0.42 -15.01 -0.47
C THR A 104 -0.43 -13.92 0.62
N HIS A 105 -0.61 -12.67 0.22
CA HIS A 105 -0.47 -11.52 1.11
C HIS A 105 -1.60 -11.40 2.13
N VAL A 106 -2.83 -11.72 1.73
CA VAL A 106 -3.98 -11.74 2.64
C VAL A 106 -3.68 -12.67 3.82
N LEU A 107 -3.17 -13.87 3.54
CA LEU A 107 -2.75 -14.78 4.60
C LEU A 107 -1.64 -14.17 5.47
N HIS A 108 -0.63 -13.56 4.86
CA HIS A 108 0.47 -12.95 5.61
C HIS A 108 -0.01 -11.93 6.65
N HIS A 109 -1.07 -11.17 6.35
CA HIS A 109 -1.66 -10.22 7.31
C HIS A 109 -2.35 -10.88 8.49
N TYR A 110 -2.96 -12.04 8.28
CA TYR A 110 -3.57 -12.81 9.36
C TYR A 110 -2.55 -13.62 10.17
N VAL A 111 -1.59 -14.26 9.51
CA VAL A 111 -0.63 -15.17 10.13
C VAL A 111 0.74 -15.05 9.46
N SER A 112 1.45 -13.96 9.78
CA SER A 112 2.77 -13.65 9.20
C SER A 112 3.90 -14.60 9.60
N THR A 113 3.66 -15.47 10.59
CA THR A 113 4.63 -16.46 11.09
C THR A 113 4.68 -17.73 10.26
N ILE A 114 3.70 -17.98 9.38
CA ILE A 114 3.72 -19.11 8.45
C ILE A 114 4.81 -18.85 7.40
N PRO A 115 5.75 -19.77 7.20
CA PRO A 115 6.81 -19.59 6.22
C PRO A 115 6.26 -19.71 4.78
N PHE A 116 6.90 -19.04 3.83
CA PHE A 116 6.42 -18.95 2.45
C PHE A 116 6.18 -20.31 1.78
N TYR A 117 6.93 -21.35 2.13
CA TYR A 117 6.79 -22.70 1.57
C TYR A 117 5.52 -23.45 2.06
N HIS A 118 4.82 -22.92 3.07
CA HIS A 118 3.48 -23.35 3.49
C HIS A 118 2.39 -22.30 3.21
N ALA A 119 2.76 -21.14 2.64
CA ALA A 119 1.83 -20.04 2.46
C ALA A 119 0.73 -20.36 1.44
N ASP A 120 1.03 -21.12 0.38
CA ASP A 120 0.03 -21.55 -0.60
C ASP A 120 -1.05 -22.43 0.06
N GLU A 121 -0.64 -23.43 0.86
CA GLU A 121 -1.56 -24.34 1.55
C GLU A 121 -2.44 -23.61 2.56
N ALA A 122 -1.85 -22.76 3.40
CA ALA A 122 -2.58 -21.98 4.38
C ALA A 122 -3.48 -20.91 3.71
N THR A 123 -3.12 -20.46 2.51
CA THR A 123 -3.92 -19.51 1.74
C THR A 123 -5.23 -20.18 1.27
N GLU A 124 -5.16 -21.42 0.80
CA GLU A 124 -6.38 -22.17 0.46
C GLU A 124 -7.26 -22.41 1.69
N ALA A 125 -6.66 -22.66 2.85
CA ALA A 125 -7.40 -22.80 4.11
C ALA A 125 -8.10 -21.49 4.51
N ILE A 126 -7.43 -20.34 4.42
CA ILE A 126 -8.03 -19.06 4.83
C ILE A 126 -9.10 -18.58 3.85
N LYS A 127 -8.95 -18.88 2.54
CA LYS A 127 -9.99 -18.61 1.53
C LYS A 127 -11.32 -19.25 1.90
N ALA A 128 -11.29 -20.50 2.37
CA ALA A 128 -12.50 -21.22 2.80
C ALA A 128 -13.21 -20.55 3.98
N VAL A 129 -12.46 -19.94 4.90
CA VAL A 129 -12.99 -19.23 6.06
C VAL A 129 -13.51 -17.84 5.69
N MET A 130 -12.75 -17.09 4.88
CA MET A 130 -13.10 -15.72 4.50
C MET A 130 -14.23 -15.66 3.45
N GLY A 131 -14.36 -16.68 2.61
CA GLY A 131 -15.37 -16.74 1.56
C GLY A 131 -15.36 -15.49 0.69
N GLN A 132 -16.50 -14.79 0.61
CA GLN A 132 -16.67 -13.58 -0.20
C GLN A 132 -15.84 -12.37 0.27
N HIS A 133 -15.29 -12.43 1.47
CA HIS A 133 -14.44 -11.37 2.01
C HIS A 133 -12.98 -11.52 1.58
N TYR A 134 -12.58 -12.68 1.04
CA TYR A 134 -11.24 -12.85 0.49
C TYR A 134 -11.06 -12.00 -0.78
N ARG A 135 -9.94 -11.27 -0.88
CA ARG A 135 -9.68 -10.37 -2.01
C ARG A 135 -8.44 -10.83 -2.77
N SER A 136 -8.62 -10.98 -4.08
CA SER A 136 -7.53 -11.33 -4.99
C SER A 136 -7.80 -10.73 -6.38
N ASP A 137 -6.77 -10.18 -6.99
CA ASP A 137 -6.76 -9.83 -8.41
C ASP A 137 -5.44 -10.28 -9.04
N THR A 138 -5.41 -11.55 -9.39
CA THR A 138 -4.27 -12.26 -10.00
C THR A 138 -4.47 -12.46 -11.50
N ARG A 139 -5.31 -11.65 -12.15
CA ARG A 139 -5.63 -11.82 -13.57
C ARG A 139 -4.60 -11.13 -14.45
N GLY A 140 -4.09 -11.85 -15.45
CA GLY A 140 -3.28 -11.28 -16.52
C GLY A 140 -1.79 -11.16 -16.22
N GLY A 141 -1.29 -11.81 -15.17
CA GLY A 141 0.14 -11.89 -14.85
C GLY A 141 0.85 -10.53 -14.88
N SER A 142 2.00 -10.45 -15.55
CA SER A 142 2.78 -9.21 -15.63
C SER A 142 2.05 -8.03 -16.29
N LEU A 143 1.11 -8.28 -17.22
CA LEU A 143 0.27 -7.22 -17.77
C LEU A 143 -0.81 -6.77 -16.77
N GLY A 144 -1.33 -7.71 -15.98
CA GLY A 144 -2.22 -7.47 -14.85
C GLY A 144 -1.58 -6.57 -13.80
N PHE A 145 -0.31 -6.79 -13.49
CA PHE A 145 0.49 -5.92 -12.62
C PHE A 145 0.53 -4.46 -13.12
N VAL A 146 0.93 -4.24 -14.36
CA VAL A 146 1.00 -2.88 -14.94
C VAL A 146 -0.38 -2.22 -14.96
N LYS A 147 -1.42 -2.99 -15.31
CA LYS A 147 -2.81 -2.54 -15.27
C LYS A 147 -3.26 -2.18 -13.85
N SER A 148 -2.84 -2.93 -12.84
CA SER A 148 -3.16 -2.68 -11.44
C SER A 148 -2.53 -1.38 -10.97
N ILE A 149 -1.25 -1.11 -11.29
CA ILE A 149 -0.61 0.19 -11.02
C ILE A 149 -1.43 1.33 -11.62
N TRP A 150 -1.71 1.23 -12.92
CA TRP A 150 -2.48 2.26 -13.62
C TRP A 150 -3.85 2.48 -12.99
N THR A 151 -4.57 1.41 -12.70
CA THR A 151 -5.92 1.46 -12.13
C THR A 151 -5.88 2.09 -10.74
N THR A 152 -5.05 1.56 -9.84
CA THR A 152 -4.92 2.04 -8.45
C THR A 152 -4.63 3.54 -8.40
N ILE A 153 -3.65 4.04 -9.17
CA ILE A 153 -3.31 5.48 -9.19
C ILE A 153 -4.48 6.35 -9.68
N ARG A 154 -5.31 5.81 -10.58
CA ARG A 154 -6.46 6.54 -11.15
C ARG A 154 -7.72 6.44 -10.29
N THR A 155 -7.89 5.37 -9.51
CA THR A 155 -9.14 5.10 -8.78
C THR A 155 -9.07 5.38 -7.29
N CYS A 156 -7.88 5.36 -6.70
CA CYS A 156 -7.68 5.41 -5.24
C CYS A 156 -7.08 6.74 -4.80
N GLN A 157 -7.90 7.81 -4.76
CA GLN A 157 -7.40 9.17 -4.47
C GLN A 157 -7.76 9.65 -3.06
N TRP A 158 -8.99 9.38 -2.60
CA TRP A 158 -9.42 9.64 -1.23
C TRP A 158 -10.49 8.61 -0.83
N VAL A 159 -10.86 8.54 0.45
CA VAL A 159 -11.88 7.60 0.94
C VAL A 159 -13.07 8.34 1.54
N GLU A 160 -14.27 7.82 1.31
CA GLU A 160 -15.53 8.36 1.85
C GLU A 160 -16.49 7.23 2.24
N PRO A 161 -17.45 7.50 3.15
CA PRO A 161 -18.56 6.58 3.37
C PRO A 161 -19.34 6.33 2.08
N ASN A 162 -20.03 5.21 2.02
CA ASN A 162 -20.98 4.96 0.94
C ASN A 162 -22.23 5.86 1.10
N GLU A 163 -22.80 6.31 -0.02
CA GLU A 163 -24.02 7.11 0.00
C GLU A 163 -25.15 6.32 0.69
N GLY A 164 -25.77 6.91 1.71
CA GLY A 164 -26.84 6.28 2.48
C GLY A 164 -26.37 5.27 3.54
N ALA A 165 -25.06 5.09 3.75
CA ALA A 165 -24.56 4.25 4.84
C ALA A 165 -24.98 4.81 6.21
N GLN A 166 -25.50 3.95 7.08
CA GLN A 166 -25.97 4.29 8.42
C GLN A 166 -25.39 3.32 9.45
N GLY A 167 -25.39 3.72 10.73
CA GLY A 167 -24.89 2.89 11.81
C GLY A 167 -23.42 2.51 11.64
N GLU A 168 -23.10 1.23 11.80
CA GLU A 168 -21.73 0.72 11.69
C GLU A 168 -21.14 0.85 10.27
N GLU A 169 -21.98 0.72 9.24
CA GLU A 169 -21.57 0.83 7.83
C GLU A 169 -21.10 2.24 7.47
N ALA A 170 -21.53 3.28 8.20
CA ALA A 170 -21.03 4.65 8.01
C ALA A 170 -19.54 4.78 8.39
N GLY A 171 -19.01 3.85 9.18
CA GLY A 171 -17.59 3.75 9.51
C GLY A 171 -16.77 2.97 8.48
N VAL A 172 -17.40 2.40 7.44
CA VAL A 172 -16.73 1.68 6.35
C VAL A 172 -16.63 2.61 5.14
N LEU A 173 -15.39 2.97 4.80
CA LEU A 173 -15.06 3.93 3.77
C LEU A 173 -14.47 3.20 2.56
N PHE A 174 -14.71 3.73 1.37
CA PHE A 174 -14.14 3.18 0.13
C PHE A 174 -13.52 4.30 -0.70
N PHE A 175 -12.58 3.91 -1.57
CA PHE A 175 -11.92 4.86 -2.44
C PHE A 175 -12.89 5.57 -3.39
N ARG A 176 -12.55 6.83 -3.68
CA ARG A 176 -13.17 7.73 -4.63
C ARG A 176 -12.09 8.40 -5.48
N ASN A 177 -12.50 8.95 -6.62
CA ASN A 177 -11.62 9.65 -7.53
C ASN A 177 -12.37 10.70 -8.36
N ARG A 178 -11.62 11.68 -8.84
CA ARG A 178 -12.11 12.70 -9.78
C ARG A 178 -12.29 12.20 -11.22
N ASN A 179 -11.90 10.96 -11.50
CA ASN A 179 -11.98 10.38 -12.84
C ASN A 179 -13.36 9.76 -13.13
N GLY A 180 -14.27 9.73 -12.15
CA GLY A 180 -15.61 9.14 -12.30
C GLY A 180 -15.62 7.62 -12.45
N VAL A 181 -14.58 6.93 -11.95
CA VAL A 181 -14.44 5.47 -12.08
C VAL A 181 -14.79 4.79 -10.75
N GLY A 182 -15.62 3.76 -10.76
CA GLY A 182 -16.00 3.03 -9.53
C GLY A 182 -17.17 3.67 -8.79
N ILE A 183 -17.16 3.61 -7.45
CA ILE A 183 -18.27 4.08 -6.61
C ILE A 183 -18.33 5.63 -6.63
N PRO A 184 -19.50 6.24 -6.88
CA PRO A 184 -19.65 7.71 -6.84
C PRO A 184 -19.32 8.29 -5.46
N PRO A 185 -18.75 9.52 -5.39
CA PRO A 185 -18.59 10.24 -4.12
C PRO A 185 -19.92 10.41 -3.39
N ALA A 186 -19.86 10.42 -2.06
CA ALA A 186 -21.07 10.68 -1.27
C ALA A 186 -21.57 12.09 -1.57
N LYS A 187 -22.88 12.25 -1.81
CA LYS A 187 -23.50 13.58 -1.91
C LYS A 187 -23.46 14.25 -0.54
N THR A 188 -22.38 14.97 -0.26
CA THR A 188 -22.31 15.85 0.91
C THR A 188 -23.16 17.07 0.59
N SER A 189 -24.17 17.37 1.43
CA SER A 189 -24.77 18.70 1.46
C SER A 189 -23.62 19.66 1.76
N ALA A 190 -23.30 20.55 0.84
CA ALA A 190 -22.22 21.52 1.03
C ALA A 190 -22.42 22.22 2.38
N THR A 191 -21.53 21.97 3.33
CA THR A 191 -21.46 22.79 4.53
C THR A 191 -20.94 24.14 4.07
N THR A 192 -21.85 25.11 3.99
CA THR A 192 -21.49 26.53 3.87
C THR A 192 -20.49 26.83 5.00
N GLN A 193 -19.24 27.11 4.63
CA GLN A 193 -18.26 27.66 5.56
C GLN A 193 -18.67 29.06 5.99
#